data_AF-A0A963HML6-F1
#
_entry.id   AF-A0A963HML6-F1
#
_cell.length_a   1.000
_cell.length_b   1.000
_cell.length_c   1.000
_cell.angle_alpha   90.00
_cell.angle_beta   90.00
_cell.angle_gamma   90.00
#
_symmetry.space_group_name_H-M   'P 1'
#
loop_
_entity.id
_entity.type
_entity.pdbx_description
1 polymer ?
#
loop_
_entity_poly.entity_id
_entity_poly.type
_entity_poly.pdbx_seq_one_letter_code
_entity_poly.pdbx_strand_id
1 'polypeptide(L)'
;MEWQGWFALGLCLMALLTLIFTRVGPHLVMMAALVILSVSGILTSEEALAGFSNSGLITVAAMFVVAAGMHASGAIDLLVNRVLGRPVT
;
A
#
# COMPACT_ATOMS: atom_id res chain seq x y z
N MET A 1 9.16 17.05 21.89
CA MET A 1 7.86 17.36 21.27
C MET A 1 8.00 18.29 20.08
N GLU A 2 8.41 19.56 20.24
CA GLU A 2 8.48 20.53 19.12
C GLU A 2 9.37 20.06 17.94
N TRP A 3 10.65 19.77 18.16
CA TRP A 3 11.60 19.43 17.08
C TRP A 3 11.22 18.16 16.30
N GLN A 4 10.71 17.14 17.01
CA GLN A 4 10.29 15.87 16.41
C GLN A 4 9.11 16.07 15.45
N GLY A 5 8.18 16.97 15.82
CA GLY A 5 7.03 17.33 15.00
C GLY A 5 7.44 18.01 13.69
N TRP A 6 8.28 19.04 13.77
CA TRP A 6 8.80 19.73 12.58
C TRP A 6 9.58 18.79 11.66
N PHE A 7 10.40 17.90 12.23
CA PHE A 7 11.13 16.90 11.46
C PHE A 7 10.20 15.92 10.75
N ALA A 8 9.22 15.34 11.46
CA ALA A 8 8.27 14.40 10.88
C ALA A 8 7.42 15.06 9.79
N LEU A 9 7.00 16.31 9.99
CA LEU A 9 6.22 17.05 9.01
C LEU A 9 7.04 17.37 7.76
N GLY A 10 8.30 17.79 7.93
CA GLY A 10 9.23 17.99 6.82
C GLY A 10 9.50 16.71 6.04
N LEU A 11 9.70 15.58 6.72
CA LEU A 11 9.90 14.27 6.09
C LEU A 11 8.64 13.81 5.33
N CYS A 12 7.45 14.02 5.90
CA CYS A 12 6.18 13.71 5.26
C CYS A 12 6.02 14.50 3.95
N LEU A 13 6.29 15.80 4.00
CA LEU A 13 6.24 16.68 2.83
C LEU A 13 7.27 16.25 1.78
N MET A 14 8.48 15.91 2.19
CA MET A 14 9.54 15.42 1.31
C MET A 14 9.18 14.08 0.64
N ALA A 15 8.58 13.14 1.39
CA ALA A 15 8.07 11.88 0.85
C ALA A 15 6.95 12.12 -0.18
N LEU A 16 6.01 13.02 0.12
CA LEU A 16 4.93 13.39 -0.80
C LEU A 16 5.46 14.03 -2.09
N LEU A 17 6.40 14.98 -1.99
CA LEU A 17 7.02 15.61 -3.16
C LEU A 17 7.80 14.57 -3.98
N THR A 18 8.50 13.64 -3.33
CA THR A 18 9.20 12.55 -4.00
C THR A 18 8.23 11.69 -4.80
N LEU A 19 7.09 11.31 -4.21
CA LEU A 19 6.03 10.55 -4.88
C LEU A 19 5.42 11.28 -6.08
N ILE A 20 5.32 12.61 -6.02
CA ILE A 20 4.76 13.43 -7.11
C ILE A 20 5.77 13.61 -8.24
N PHE A 21 7.03 13.93 -7.93
CA PHE A 21 8.02 14.35 -8.93
C PHE A 21 8.87 13.20 -9.47
N THR A 22 8.97 12.07 -8.77
CA THR A 22 9.81 10.94 -9.20
C THR A 22 8.98 9.70 -9.53
N ARG A 23 9.51 8.85 -10.41
CA ARG A 23 8.93 7.53 -10.72
C ARG A 23 9.46 6.41 -9.82
N VAL A 24 10.02 6.76 -8.66
CA VAL A 24 10.49 5.76 -7.70
C VAL A 24 9.30 4.98 -7.19
N GLY A 25 9.47 3.66 -7.02
CA GLY A 25 8.42 2.80 -6.49
C GLY A 25 7.89 3.33 -5.16
N PRO A 26 6.56 3.52 -4.99
CA PRO A 26 5.99 4.06 -3.76
C PRO A 26 6.42 3.29 -2.50
N HIS A 27 6.56 1.97 -2.61
CA HIS A 27 7.01 1.15 -1.50
C HIS A 27 8.41 1.55 -1.01
N LEU A 28 9.32 1.96 -1.90
CA LEU A 28 10.69 2.34 -1.54
C LEU A 28 10.69 3.66 -0.78
N VAL A 29 9.92 4.65 -1.27
CA VAL A 29 9.81 5.96 -0.61
C VAL A 29 9.22 5.81 0.79
N MET A 30 8.15 5.03 0.91
CA MET A 30 7.49 4.77 2.20
C MET A 30 8.40 3.99 3.18
N MET A 31 9.13 2.98 2.69
CA MET A 31 10.08 2.24 3.53
C MET A 31 11.27 3.12 3.97
N ALA A 32 11.78 3.97 3.09
CA ALA A 32 12.84 4.91 3.44
C ALA A 32 12.38 5.89 4.52
N ALA A 33 11.19 6.47 4.39
CA ALA A 33 10.63 7.36 5.40
C ALA A 33 10.46 6.67 6.76
N LEU A 34 9.95 5.42 6.76
CA LEU A 34 9.81 4.62 7.99
C LEU A 34 11.18 4.33 8.63
N VAL A 35 12.18 3.93 7.83
CA VAL A 35 13.54 3.69 8.34
C VAL A 35 14.14 4.95 8.94
N ILE A 36 13.99 6.12 8.29
CA ILE A 36 14.48 7.40 8.80
C ILE A 36 13.83 7.73 10.15
N LEU A 37 12.51 7.57 10.27
CA LEU A 37 11.79 7.81 11.52
C LEU A 37 12.21 6.84 12.63
N SER A 38 12.38 5.56 12.33
CA SER A 38 12.83 4.56 13.31
C SER A 38 14.27 4.80 13.77
N VAL A 39 15.20 5.11 12.86
CA VAL A 39 16.61 5.40 13.21
C VAL A 39 16.74 6.70 13.99
N SER A 40 15.90 7.70 13.70
CA SER A 40 15.85 8.94 14.48
C SER A 40 15.29 8.77 15.90
N GLY A 41 14.78 7.58 16.25
CA GLY A 41 14.18 7.28 17.56
C GLY A 41 12.86 8.00 17.82
N ILE A 42 12.25 8.57 16.78
CA ILE A 42 10.95 9.26 16.87
C ILE A 42 9.81 8.24 16.93
N LEU A 43 9.94 7.13 16.20
CA LEU A 43 9.03 5.99 16.28
C LEU A 43 9.68 4.86 17.06
N THR A 44 8.90 4.26 17.96
CA THR A 44 9.22 2.96 18.56
C THR A 44 9.00 1.82 17.55
N SER A 45 9.60 0.65 17.82
CA SER A 45 9.43 -0.54 16.97
C SER A 45 7.97 -0.97 16.85
N GLU A 46 7.17 -0.83 17.92
CA GLU A 46 5.74 -1.15 17.91
C GLU A 46 4.95 -0.17 17.04
N GLU A 47 5.22 1.13 17.14
CA GLU A 47 4.55 2.16 16.32
C GLU A 47 4.91 2.02 14.83
N ALA A 48 6.16 1.67 14.51
CA ALA A 48 6.58 1.40 13.14
C ALA A 48 5.84 0.20 12.54
N LEU A 49 5.59 -0.85 13.33
CA LEU A 49 4.85 -2.04 12.87
C LEU A 49 3.33 -1.87 12.92
N ALA A 50 2.81 -0.93 13.72
CA ALA A 50 1.37 -0.69 13.86
C ALA A 50 0.69 -0.37 12.52
N GLY A 51 1.40 0.34 11.62
CA GLY A 51 0.92 0.63 10.27
C GLY A 51 0.64 -0.62 9.43
N PHE A 52 1.41 -1.70 9.62
CA PHE A 52 1.24 -2.97 8.91
C PHE A 52 0.08 -3.82 9.46
N SER A 53 -0.26 -3.64 10.74
CA SER A 53 -1.37 -4.36 11.40
C SER A 53 -2.73 -3.67 11.21
N ASN A 54 -2.81 -2.70 10.30
CA ASN A 54 -4.06 -1.98 10.03
C ASN A 54 -5.10 -2.91 9.39
N SER A 55 -6.34 -2.88 9.90
CA SER A 55 -7.45 -3.68 9.38
C SER A 55 -7.66 -3.47 7.87
N GLY A 56 -7.47 -2.25 7.38
CA GLY A 56 -7.52 -1.91 5.96
C GLY A 56 -6.51 -2.70 5.13
N LEU A 57 -5.24 -2.80 5.54
CA LEU A 57 -4.25 -3.61 4.83
C LEU A 57 -4.65 -5.09 4.79
N ILE A 58 -5.17 -5.62 5.90
CA ILE A 58 -5.65 -7.00 5.99
C ILE A 58 -6.81 -7.23 5.02
N THR A 59 -7.76 -6.30 4.91
CA THR A 59 -8.88 -6.43 3.95
C THR A 59 -8.41 -6.44 2.49
N VAL A 60 -7.44 -5.60 2.14
CA VAL A 60 -6.88 -5.57 0.79
C VAL A 60 -6.14 -6.88 0.48
N ALA A 61 -5.37 -7.40 1.44
CA ALA A 61 -4.71 -8.70 1.31
C ALA A 61 -5.73 -9.83 1.08
N ALA A 62 -6.84 -9.85 1.83
CA ALA A 62 -7.91 -10.82 1.64
C ALA A 62 -8.55 -10.71 0.24
N MET A 63 -8.78 -9.49 -0.26
CA MET A 63 -9.30 -9.28 -1.62
C MET A 63 -8.35 -9.77 -2.71
N PHE A 64 -7.03 -9.65 -2.52
CA PHE A 64 -6.07 -10.24 -3.45
C PHE A 64 -6.14 -11.77 -3.47
N VAL A 65 -6.32 -12.42 -2.32
CA VAL A 65 -6.53 -13.87 -2.25
C VAL A 65 -7.81 -14.29 -2.96
N VAL A 66 -8.91 -13.57 -2.73
CA VAL A 66 -10.20 -13.82 -3.39
C VAL A 66 -10.07 -13.62 -4.91
N ALA A 67 -9.45 -12.54 -5.35
CA ALA A 67 -9.20 -12.27 -6.77
C ALA A 67 -8.38 -13.41 -7.40
N ALA A 68 -7.27 -13.83 -6.77
CA ALA A 68 -6.47 -14.94 -7.26
C ALA A 68 -7.27 -16.25 -7.36
N GLY A 69 -8.13 -16.55 -6.37
CA GLY A 69 -9.01 -17.72 -6.39
C GLY A 69 -10.04 -17.68 -7.53
N MET A 70 -10.62 -16.51 -7.82
CA MET A 70 -11.53 -16.33 -8.94
C MET A 70 -10.82 -16.46 -10.30
N HIS A 71 -9.60 -15.93 -10.43
CA HIS A 71 -8.79 -16.08 -11.63
C HIS A 71 -8.39 -17.56 -11.86
N ALA A 72 -7.92 -18.26 -10.83
CA ALA A 72 -7.49 -19.66 -10.95
C ALA A 72 -8.62 -20.64 -11.25
N SER A 73 -9.85 -20.34 -10.81
CA SER A 73 -11.03 -21.18 -11.03
C SER A 73 -11.72 -20.95 -12.39
N GLY A 74 -11.29 -19.94 -13.17
CA GLY A 74 -11.99 -19.55 -14.40
C GLY A 74 -13.37 -18.93 -14.15
N ALA A 75 -13.69 -18.60 -12.89
CA ALA A 75 -14.97 -18.00 -12.51
C ALA A 75 -15.20 -16.65 -13.21
N ILE A 76 -14.12 -15.90 -13.45
CA ILE A 76 -14.17 -14.64 -14.18
C ILE A 76 -14.58 -14.88 -15.64
N ASP A 77 -14.03 -15.89 -16.31
CA ASP A 77 -14.39 -16.20 -17.70
C ASP A 77 -15.84 -16.69 -17.81
N LEU A 78 -16.32 -17.46 -16.82
CA LEU A 78 -17.72 -17.86 -16.74
C LEU A 78 -18.65 -16.64 -16.56
N LEU A 79 -18.28 -15.72 -15.67
CA LEU A 79 -19.05 -14.51 -15.42
C LEU A 79 -19.08 -13.61 -16.66
N VAL A 80 -17.93 -13.39 -17.31
CA VAL A 80 -17.81 -12.59 -18.54
C VAL A 80 -18.66 -13.20 -19.66
N ASN A 81 -18.52 -14.51 -19.93
CA ASN A 81 -19.32 -15.18 -20.96
C ASN A 81 -20.82 -15.17 -20.67
N ARG A 82 -21.22 -15.19 -19.38
CA ARG A 82 -22.64 -15.18 -18.97
C ARG A 82 -23.26 -13.79 -19.04
N VAL A 83 -22.49 -12.73 -18.73
CA VAL A 83 -22.99 -11.35 -18.64
C VAL A 83 -22.85 -10.60 -19.98
N LEU A 84 -21.69 -10.72 -20.65
CA LEU A 84 -21.46 -10.06 -21.94
C LEU A 84 -21.93 -10.89 -23.13
N GLY A 85 -22.16 -12.19 -22.94
CA GLY A 85 -22.48 -13.11 -24.03
C GLY A 85 -21.27 -13.40 -24.91
N ARG A 86 -21.40 -14.41 -25.78
CA ARG A 86 -20.36 -14.72 -26.78
C ARG A 86 -20.51 -13.76 -27.97
N PRO A 87 -19.42 -13.17 -28.50
CA PRO A 87 -19.50 -12.48 -29.78
C PRO A 87 -19.96 -13.47 -30.85
N VAL A 88 -21.10 -13.19 -31.47
CA VAL A 88 -21.59 -13.91 -32.65
C VAL A 88 -20.80 -13.42 -33.85
N THR A 89 -19.83 -14.22 -34.28
CA THR A 89 -19.31 -14.20 -35.66
C THR A 89 -19.76 -15.47 -36.34
#